data_AF-I1K9G1-F1
#
_entry.id   AF-I1K9G1-F1
#
_cell.length_a   1.000
_cell.length_b   1.000
_cell.length_c   1.000
_cell.angle_alpha   90.00
_cell.angle_beta   90.00
_cell.angle_gamma   90.00
#
_symmetry.space_group_name_H-M   'P 1'
#
loop_
_entity.id
_entity.type
_entity.pdbx_description
1 polymer ?
#
loop_
_entity_poly.entity_id
_entity_poly.type
_entity_poly.pdbx_seq_one_letter_code
_entity_poly.pdbx_strand_id
1 'polypeptide(L)'
;MDRLRPRNRAVFSGFTNAEIEKMEKLLREPTGGSLGREFYQKLARSFNYSSGRAGKPIIKWTEIESWFQTRLQDSPQVPSSELMVPKCKEGETMQDPSELEFEARSSKDGAWYDVEAFLAHRFLSTGEAEVQVRFVGFGAEEDEWINIKTSVRQRSIPLESTECSNLKIGDPVLCFQERRDQAIYYDAHIVEIQKRMHDIRGCRCLLLIHYDHDNSEERVRLRRLCRRPRS
;
A
#
# COMPACT_ATOMS: atom_id res chain seq x y z
N MET A 1 7.07 -29.07 6.11
CA MET A 1 7.07 -27.69 5.57
C MET A 1 5.75 -27.53 4.85
N ASP A 2 4.76 -26.94 5.51
CA ASP A 2 3.47 -26.65 4.87
C ASP A 2 3.71 -25.81 3.62
N ARG A 3 3.07 -26.21 2.52
CA ARG A 3 3.19 -25.51 1.24
C ARG A 3 2.59 -24.12 1.42
N LEU A 4 3.44 -23.11 1.54
CA LEU A 4 3.06 -21.69 1.65
C LEU A 4 2.15 -21.29 0.48
N ARG A 5 1.12 -20.49 0.76
CA ARG A 5 -0.03 -20.27 -0.12
C ARG A 5 0.35 -19.53 -1.42
N PRO A 6 0.09 -20.12 -2.61
CA PRO A 6 0.26 -19.43 -3.87
C PRO A 6 -0.79 -18.32 -3.99
N ARG A 7 -0.38 -17.09 -4.31
CA ARG A 7 -1.31 -16.05 -4.76
C ARG A 7 -1.66 -16.29 -6.22
N ASN A 8 -2.93 -16.09 -6.58
CA ASN A 8 -3.32 -16.08 -7.98
C ASN A 8 -2.79 -14.81 -8.65
N ARG A 9 -1.60 -14.90 -9.29
CA ARG A 9 -1.02 -13.81 -10.08
C ARG A 9 -1.68 -13.76 -11.45
N ALA A 10 -2.86 -13.14 -11.53
CA ALA A 10 -3.31 -12.64 -12.83
C ALA A 10 -2.29 -11.61 -13.34
N VAL A 11 -1.75 -11.81 -14.55
CA VAL A 11 -0.89 -10.81 -15.20
C VAL A 11 -1.73 -9.57 -15.42
N PHE A 12 -1.45 -8.52 -14.65
CA PHE A 12 -2.21 -7.28 -14.68
C PHE A 12 -1.39 -6.16 -15.32
N SER A 13 -1.99 -5.48 -16.29
CA SER A 13 -1.43 -4.28 -16.92
C SER A 13 -2.41 -3.13 -16.86
N GLY A 14 -1.93 -1.93 -16.50
CA GLY A 14 -2.73 -0.70 -16.49
C GLY A 14 -3.31 -0.30 -15.13
N PHE A 15 -4.50 0.27 -15.16
CA PHE A 15 -5.24 0.78 -13.99
C PHE A 15 -6.46 -0.11 -13.70
N THR A 16 -6.76 -0.29 -12.43
CA THR A 16 -7.98 -0.96 -11.95
C THR A 16 -9.18 -0.06 -12.20
N ASN A 17 -10.38 -0.63 -12.26
CA ASN A 17 -11.61 0.15 -12.46
C ASN A 17 -11.78 1.24 -11.39
N ALA A 18 -11.47 0.95 -10.12
CA ALA A 18 -11.53 1.92 -9.03
C ALA A 18 -10.54 3.08 -9.21
N GLU A 19 -9.33 2.80 -9.71
CA GLU A 19 -8.35 3.86 -9.99
C GLU A 19 -8.76 4.70 -11.20
N ILE A 20 -9.32 4.08 -12.24
CA ILE A 20 -9.88 4.79 -13.41
C ILE A 20 -11.02 5.70 -12.95
N GLU A 21 -11.97 5.19 -12.17
CA GLU A 21 -13.09 5.97 -11.65
C GLU A 21 -12.61 7.16 -10.81
N LYS A 22 -11.59 6.96 -9.96
CA LYS A 22 -10.96 8.04 -9.18
C LYS A 22 -10.28 9.08 -10.08
N MET A 23 -9.55 8.66 -11.12
CA MET A 23 -8.95 9.59 -12.08
C MET A 23 -10.01 10.36 -12.90
N GLU A 24 -11.08 9.70 -13.34
CA GLU A 24 -12.19 10.34 -14.05
C GLU A 24 -12.93 11.35 -13.18
N LYS A 25 -13.09 11.06 -11.89
CA LYS A 25 -13.63 12.02 -10.93
C LYS A 25 -12.73 13.27 -10.83
N LEU A 26 -11.41 13.07 -10.73
CA LEU A 26 -10.44 14.17 -10.67
C LEU A 26 -10.36 15.00 -11.96
N LEU A 27 -10.74 14.44 -13.11
CA LEU A 27 -10.90 15.19 -14.37
C LEU A 27 -12.16 16.07 -14.36
N ARG A 28 -13.27 15.58 -13.80
CA ARG A 28 -14.54 16.33 -13.73
C ARG A 28 -14.52 17.43 -12.65
N GLU A 29 -13.86 17.15 -11.54
CA GLU A 29 -13.71 18.04 -10.40
C GLU A 29 -12.22 18.30 -10.17
N PRO A 30 -11.60 19.24 -10.91
CA PRO A 30 -10.20 19.58 -10.68
C PRO A 30 -10.06 20.10 -9.25
N THR A 31 -9.59 19.23 -8.34
CA THR A 31 -9.10 19.63 -7.02
C THR A 31 -8.16 20.80 -7.25
N GLY A 32 -8.42 21.95 -6.62
CA GLY A 32 -7.86 23.27 -6.92
C GLY A 32 -6.33 23.46 -6.82
N GLY A 33 -5.53 22.41 -7.03
CA GLY A 33 -4.11 22.47 -7.33
C GLY A 33 -3.84 22.36 -8.82
N SER A 34 -2.67 22.84 -9.26
CA SER A 34 -2.21 22.63 -10.63
C SER A 34 -2.08 21.12 -10.91
N LEU A 35 -2.43 20.70 -12.13
CA LEU A 35 -2.09 19.38 -12.70
C LEU A 35 -0.58 19.29 -12.96
N GLY A 36 0.22 19.60 -11.94
CA GLY A 36 1.67 19.56 -11.98
C GLY A 36 2.21 18.20 -11.54
N ARG A 37 3.52 18.05 -11.64
CA ARG A 37 4.26 16.85 -11.24
C ARG A 37 3.87 16.36 -9.83
N GLU A 38 3.70 17.27 -8.88
CA GLU A 38 3.37 16.93 -7.48
C GLU A 38 2.00 16.24 -7.35
N PHE A 39 1.01 16.68 -8.14
CA PHE A 39 -0.32 16.07 -8.18
C PHE A 39 -0.23 14.61 -8.63
N TYR A 40 0.42 14.34 -9.77
CA TYR A 40 0.58 12.98 -10.30
C TYR A 40 1.39 12.08 -9.37
N GLN A 41 2.41 12.63 -8.69
CA GLN A 41 3.18 11.89 -7.69
C GLN A 41 2.32 11.53 -6.47
N LYS A 42 1.51 12.45 -5.96
CA LYS A 42 0.60 12.20 -4.83
C LYS A 42 -0.46 11.15 -5.20
N LEU A 43 -0.99 11.21 -6.42
CA LEU A 43 -1.98 10.25 -6.88
C LEU A 43 -1.39 8.85 -7.08
N ALA A 44 -0.20 8.76 -7.68
CA ALA A 44 0.53 7.48 -7.81
C ALA A 44 0.80 6.86 -6.44
N ARG A 45 1.20 7.66 -5.45
CA ARG A 45 1.36 7.20 -4.06
C ARG A 45 0.05 6.65 -3.52
N SER A 46 -1.06 7.39 -3.64
CA SER A 46 -2.37 6.93 -3.16
C SER A 46 -2.79 5.59 -3.79
N PHE A 47 -2.59 5.41 -5.10
CA PHE A 47 -2.92 4.16 -5.77
C PHE A 47 -2.01 3.01 -5.37
N ASN A 48 -0.70 3.24 -5.29
CA ASN A 48 0.25 2.23 -4.83
C ASN A 48 0.03 1.83 -3.36
N TYR A 49 -0.54 2.74 -2.56
CA TYR A 49 -0.97 2.47 -1.19
C TYR A 49 -2.35 1.82 -1.10
N SER A 50 -3.07 1.61 -2.20
CA SER A 50 -4.40 1.00 -2.16
C SER A 50 -4.36 -0.53 -2.24
N SER A 51 -5.23 -1.20 -1.49
CA SER A 51 -5.39 -2.65 -1.34
C SER A 51 -5.75 -3.27 -2.68
N GLY A 52 -6.52 -2.55 -3.49
CA GLY A 52 -6.80 -2.91 -4.89
C GLY A 52 -5.54 -3.05 -5.75
N ARG A 53 -4.43 -2.42 -5.36
CA ARG A 53 -3.12 -2.49 -6.04
C ARG A 53 -2.21 -3.60 -5.48
N ALA A 54 -2.60 -4.29 -4.41
CA ALA A 54 -1.83 -5.38 -3.82
C ALA A 54 -1.52 -6.48 -4.85
N GLY A 55 -0.24 -6.89 -4.91
CA GLY A 55 0.22 -7.93 -5.83
C GLY A 55 0.32 -7.54 -7.30
N LYS A 56 -0.06 -6.30 -7.67
CA LYS A 56 0.03 -5.76 -9.04
C LYS A 56 1.28 -4.85 -9.19
N PRO A 57 1.72 -4.54 -10.41
CA PRO A 57 2.87 -3.65 -10.63
C PRO A 57 2.65 -2.24 -10.05
N ILE A 58 3.73 -1.65 -9.53
CA ILE A 58 3.78 -0.25 -9.05
C ILE A 58 3.49 0.69 -10.22
N ILE A 59 2.57 1.62 -10.00
CA ILE A 59 2.25 2.71 -10.93
C ILE A 59 3.29 3.81 -10.80
N LYS A 60 3.87 4.23 -11.92
CA LYS A 60 4.68 5.44 -11.99
C LYS A 60 3.79 6.66 -12.22
N TRP A 61 4.17 7.80 -11.63
CA TRP A 61 3.45 9.06 -11.85
C TRP A 61 3.37 9.46 -13.33
N THR A 62 4.35 9.05 -14.16
CA THR A 62 4.35 9.26 -15.61
C THR A 62 3.24 8.50 -16.34
N GLU A 63 2.83 7.34 -15.82
CA GLU A 63 1.71 6.57 -16.39
C GLU A 63 0.39 7.28 -16.15
N ILE A 64 0.24 7.90 -14.96
CA ILE A 64 -0.93 8.73 -14.63
C ILE A 64 -0.92 10.00 -15.48
N GLU A 65 0.21 10.70 -15.57
CA GLU A 65 0.34 11.90 -16.41
C GLU A 65 -0.03 11.60 -17.87
N SER A 66 0.51 10.52 -18.44
CA SER A 66 0.16 10.09 -19.80
C SER A 66 -1.33 9.81 -19.94
N TRP A 67 -1.96 9.16 -18.96
CA TRP A 67 -3.39 8.87 -18.98
C TRP A 67 -4.24 10.15 -19.00
N PHE A 68 -3.91 11.14 -18.16
CA PHE A 68 -4.58 12.44 -18.13
C PHE A 68 -4.39 13.19 -19.46
N GLN A 69 -3.19 13.19 -20.02
CA GLN A 69 -2.89 13.87 -21.30
C GLN A 69 -3.70 13.29 -22.46
N THR A 70 -3.80 11.96 -22.57
CA THR A 70 -4.62 11.32 -23.61
C THR A 70 -6.10 11.68 -23.46
N ARG A 71 -6.64 11.67 -22.24
CA ARG A 71 -8.05 12.00 -21.98
C ARG A 71 -8.40 13.47 -22.23
N LEU A 72 -7.47 14.39 -21.96
CA LEU A 72 -7.66 15.81 -22.27
C LEU A 72 -7.58 16.09 -23.79
N GLN A 73 -6.82 15.29 -24.55
CA GLN A 73 -6.75 15.39 -26.01
C GLN A 73 -8.01 14.84 -26.72
N ASP A 74 -8.65 13.81 -26.16
CA ASP A 74 -9.89 13.22 -26.71
C ASP A 74 -11.16 14.02 -26.36
N SER A 75 -11.06 15.08 -25.55
CA SER A 75 -12.20 15.94 -25.22
C SER A 75 -12.49 16.94 -26.36
N PRO A 76 -13.74 17.12 -26.81
CA PRO A 76 -14.10 18.17 -27.77
C PRO A 76 -13.73 19.54 -27.17
N GLN A 77 -12.97 20.33 -27.93
CA GLN A 77 -12.49 21.64 -27.54
C GLN A 77 -13.64 22.54 -27.05
N VAL A 78 -13.56 22.98 -25.79
CA VAL A 78 -14.23 24.21 -25.33
C VAL A 78 -13.12 25.22 -25.02
N PRO A 79 -13.23 26.48 -25.48
CA PRO A 79 -12.10 27.40 -25.51
C PRO A 79 -11.65 27.79 -24.11
N SER A 80 -10.33 27.85 -23.97
CA SER A 80 -9.56 28.49 -22.90
C SER A 80 -10.31 29.68 -22.29
N SER A 81 -10.72 29.56 -21.03
CA SER A 81 -11.15 30.71 -20.24
C SER A 81 -10.48 30.65 -18.88
N GLU A 82 -9.48 31.51 -18.74
CA GLU A 82 -8.84 31.92 -17.49
C GLU A 82 -9.92 32.48 -16.56
N LEU A 83 -10.34 31.74 -15.52
CA LEU A 83 -11.28 32.28 -14.52
C LEU A 83 -10.87 31.89 -13.10
N MET A 84 -10.16 32.84 -12.50
CA MET A 84 -10.23 33.38 -11.13
C MET A 84 -10.62 32.49 -9.92
N VAL A 85 -9.78 32.63 -8.90
CA VAL A 85 -9.69 31.91 -7.61
C VAL A 85 -10.73 32.40 -6.57
N PRO A 86 -11.15 31.54 -5.62
CA PRO A 86 -10.96 31.92 -4.21
C PRO A 86 -10.30 30.82 -3.34
N LYS A 87 -9.58 31.29 -2.33
CA LYS A 87 -8.61 30.61 -1.47
C LYS A 87 -9.26 29.97 -0.24
N CYS A 88 -9.01 28.68 0.05
CA CYS A 88 -9.35 28.02 1.32
C CYS A 88 -8.20 27.05 1.72
N LYS A 89 -7.26 27.48 2.57
CA LYS A 89 -7.12 27.14 4.01
C LYS A 89 -6.97 25.63 4.30
N GLU A 90 -5.72 25.23 4.51
CA GLU A 90 -5.30 23.96 5.11
C GLU A 90 -5.97 23.78 6.48
N GLY A 91 -6.83 22.78 6.57
CA GLY A 91 -7.39 22.27 7.82
C GLY A 91 -7.03 20.79 7.95
N GLU A 92 -6.52 20.41 9.12
CA GLU A 92 -6.13 19.06 9.50
C GLU A 92 -7.20 18.05 9.07
N THR A 93 -6.86 17.19 8.11
CA THR A 93 -7.78 16.21 7.55
C THR A 93 -7.88 15.05 8.54
N MET A 94 -8.97 15.00 9.32
CA MET A 94 -9.43 13.74 9.89
C MET A 94 -9.55 12.75 8.72
N GLN A 95 -8.75 11.69 8.73
CA GLN A 95 -8.82 10.65 7.70
C GLN A 95 -10.23 10.08 7.70
N ASP A 96 -10.90 10.11 6.54
CA ASP A 96 -12.20 9.50 6.38
C ASP A 96 -12.07 8.01 6.70
N PRO A 97 -12.83 7.45 7.66
CA PRO A 97 -12.78 6.02 7.97
C PRO A 97 -13.05 5.14 6.74
N SER A 98 -13.70 5.67 5.69
CA SER A 98 -13.90 4.96 4.41
C SER A 98 -12.62 4.78 3.58
N GLU A 99 -11.57 5.58 3.85
CA GLU A 99 -10.27 5.49 3.16
C GLU A 99 -9.26 4.59 3.91
N LEU A 100 -9.62 4.08 5.09
CA LEU A 100 -8.72 3.22 5.87
C LEU A 100 -8.66 1.81 5.27
N GLU A 101 -7.44 1.38 4.99
CA GLU A 101 -7.16 0.02 4.54
C GLU A 101 -6.52 -0.80 5.65
N PHE A 102 -6.83 -2.09 5.66
CA PHE A 102 -6.40 -3.02 6.69
C PHE A 102 -5.57 -4.15 6.10
N GLU A 103 -4.65 -4.64 6.91
CA GLU A 103 -3.97 -5.90 6.67
C GLU A 103 -4.23 -6.83 7.85
N ALA A 104 -4.24 -8.12 7.58
CA ALA A 104 -4.54 -9.15 8.54
C ALA A 104 -3.49 -10.25 8.53
N ARG A 105 -3.17 -10.73 9.74
CA ARG A 105 -2.23 -11.84 9.93
C ARG A 105 -3.00 -13.14 9.83
N SER A 106 -2.62 -13.97 8.88
CA SER A 106 -3.25 -15.28 8.73
C SER A 106 -2.78 -16.26 9.81
N SER A 107 -3.73 -17.11 10.22
CA SER A 107 -3.48 -18.24 11.11
C SER A 107 -2.70 -19.39 10.46
N LYS A 108 -2.71 -19.50 9.13
CA LYS A 108 -2.14 -20.63 8.38
C LYS A 108 -0.61 -20.56 8.25
N ASP A 109 -0.07 -19.36 8.04
CA ASP A 109 1.36 -19.13 7.78
C ASP A 109 1.96 -17.99 8.62
N GLY A 110 1.15 -17.28 9.40
CA GLY A 110 1.61 -16.17 10.23
C GLY A 110 2.00 -14.92 9.46
N ALA A 111 1.73 -14.86 8.15
CA ALA A 111 2.04 -13.73 7.30
C ALA A 111 0.90 -12.70 7.24
N TRP A 112 1.24 -11.48 6.85
CA TRP A 112 0.31 -10.38 6.66
C TRP A 112 -0.17 -10.27 5.21
N TYR A 113 -1.47 -10.09 5.05
CA TYR A 113 -2.14 -9.94 3.76
C TYR A 113 -3.11 -8.77 3.82
N ASP A 114 -3.25 -8.07 2.70
CA ASP A 114 -4.23 -7.00 2.59
C ASP A 114 -5.65 -7.58 2.67
N VAL A 115 -6.51 -6.93 3.46
CA VAL A 115 -7.91 -7.32 3.62
C VAL A 115 -8.71 -6.73 2.47
N GLU A 116 -9.42 -7.58 1.74
CA GLU A 116 -10.40 -7.17 0.73
C GLU A 116 -11.73 -6.81 1.38
N ALA A 117 -12.21 -7.65 2.31
CA ALA A 117 -13.48 -7.43 2.99
C ALA A 117 -13.52 -8.07 4.38
N PHE A 118 -14.25 -7.44 5.30
CA PHE A 118 -14.71 -8.04 6.55
C PHE A 118 -16.12 -8.60 6.33
N LEU A 119 -16.29 -9.91 6.45
CA LEU A 119 -17.51 -10.62 6.07
C LEU A 119 -18.47 -10.82 7.24
N ALA A 120 -17.94 -11.10 8.42
CA ALA A 120 -18.69 -11.37 9.64
C ALA A 120 -17.84 -11.08 10.89
N HIS A 121 -18.49 -11.03 12.05
CA HIS A 121 -17.82 -10.94 13.35
C HIS A 121 -18.45 -11.93 14.34
N ARG A 122 -17.69 -12.36 15.35
CA ARG A 122 -18.17 -13.20 16.45
C ARG A 122 -17.45 -12.87 17.75
N PHE A 123 -18.08 -13.18 18.86
CA PHE A 123 -17.47 -13.14 20.18
C PHE A 123 -17.32 -14.56 20.70
N LEU A 124 -16.11 -14.91 21.13
CA LEU A 124 -15.83 -16.18 21.78
C LEU A 124 -16.27 -16.12 23.25
N SER A 125 -16.49 -17.28 23.85
CA SER A 125 -16.80 -17.37 25.29
C SER A 125 -15.68 -16.82 26.18
N THR A 126 -14.45 -16.72 25.66
CA THR A 126 -13.30 -16.08 26.30
C THR A 126 -13.41 -14.55 26.39
N GLY A 127 -14.39 -13.94 25.71
CA GLY A 127 -14.53 -12.49 25.57
C GLY A 127 -13.72 -11.88 24.42
N GLU A 128 -13.00 -12.72 23.66
CA GLU A 128 -12.26 -12.30 22.48
C GLU A 128 -13.19 -12.06 21.29
N ALA A 129 -12.87 -11.04 20.50
CA ALA A 129 -13.60 -10.68 19.29
C ALA A 129 -12.81 -11.13 18.06
N GLU A 130 -13.50 -11.85 17.17
CA GLU A 130 -12.96 -12.29 15.90
C GLU A 130 -13.77 -11.75 14.73
N VAL A 131 -13.09 -11.54 13.61
CA VAL A 131 -13.69 -11.17 12.32
C VAL A 131 -13.35 -12.22 11.28
N GLN A 132 -14.29 -12.47 10.38
CA GLN A 132 -14.04 -13.26 9.17
C GLN A 132 -13.53 -12.32 8.09
N VAL A 133 -12.32 -12.55 7.58
CA VAL A 133 -11.69 -11.72 6.55
C VAL A 133 -11.56 -12.47 5.23
N ARG A 134 -11.78 -11.74 4.13
CA ARG A 134 -11.32 -12.12 2.79
C ARG A 134 -10.04 -11.37 2.46
N PHE A 135 -9.03 -12.07 1.97
CA PHE A 135 -7.76 -11.48 1.58
C PHE A 135 -7.74 -11.09 0.10
N VAL A 136 -7.05 -10.00 -0.24
CA VAL A 136 -6.89 -9.58 -1.63
C VAL A 136 -6.18 -10.66 -2.45
N GLY A 137 -6.81 -11.10 -3.54
CA GLY A 137 -6.26 -12.09 -4.47
C GLY A 137 -6.53 -13.54 -4.07
N PHE A 138 -7.38 -13.78 -3.07
CA PHE A 138 -7.81 -15.12 -2.65
C PHE A 138 -9.34 -15.24 -2.71
N GLY A 139 -9.85 -16.45 -3.00
CA GLY A 139 -11.28 -16.71 -3.07
C GLY A 139 -11.89 -17.01 -1.70
N ALA A 140 -13.20 -17.29 -1.68
CA ALA A 140 -13.96 -17.55 -0.45
C ALA A 140 -13.48 -18.80 0.32
N GLU A 141 -12.79 -19.72 -0.37
CA GLU A 141 -12.14 -20.90 0.22
C GLU A 141 -10.97 -20.57 1.16
N GLU A 142 -10.44 -19.36 1.07
CA GLU A 142 -9.33 -18.85 1.90
C GLU A 142 -9.78 -17.87 2.98
N ASP A 143 -11.10 -17.65 3.13
CA ASP A 143 -11.63 -16.77 4.18
C ASP A 143 -11.25 -17.32 5.57
N GLU A 144 -10.79 -16.45 6.47
CA GLU A 144 -10.29 -16.84 7.79
C GLU A 144 -10.95 -16.06 8.92
N TRP A 145 -11.26 -16.75 10.03
CA TRP A 145 -11.58 -16.11 11.31
C TRP A 145 -10.30 -15.73 12.03
N ILE A 146 -10.14 -14.45 12.37
CA ILE A 146 -8.95 -13.91 13.03
C ILE A 146 -9.31 -13.01 14.19
N ASN A 147 -8.46 -13.01 15.23
CA ASN A 147 -8.62 -12.14 16.39
C ASN A 147 -8.33 -10.68 16.03
N ILE A 148 -9.26 -9.78 16.36
CA ILE A 148 -9.17 -8.36 15.99
C ILE A 148 -7.95 -7.69 16.64
N LYS A 149 -7.64 -8.01 17.91
CA LYS A 149 -6.59 -7.31 18.67
C LYS A 149 -5.19 -7.70 18.23
N THR A 150 -4.97 -8.96 17.88
CA THR A 150 -3.63 -9.48 17.58
C THR A 150 -3.33 -9.57 16.09
N SER A 151 -4.37 -9.68 15.26
CA SER A 151 -4.22 -10.11 13.86
C SER A 151 -4.84 -9.14 12.87
N VAL A 152 -5.39 -8.00 13.29
CA VAL A 152 -5.89 -6.94 12.39
C VAL A 152 -5.19 -5.63 12.73
N ARG A 153 -4.73 -4.92 11.70
CA ARG A 153 -4.13 -3.60 11.87
C ARG A 153 -4.30 -2.76 10.60
N GLN A 154 -4.14 -1.45 10.73
CA GLN A 154 -4.05 -0.57 9.57
C GLN A 154 -2.87 -1.00 8.69
N ARG A 155 -3.09 -0.99 7.37
CA ARG A 155 -2.14 -1.42 6.35
C ARG A 155 -0.79 -0.71 6.49
N SER A 156 0.28 -1.48 6.34
CA SER A 156 1.65 -0.96 6.35
C SER A 156 1.92 -0.12 5.10
N ILE A 157 2.76 0.90 5.24
CA ILE A 157 2.99 1.91 4.19
C ILE A 157 4.35 1.62 3.53
N PRO A 158 4.41 1.30 2.22
CA PRO A 158 5.66 1.18 1.47
C PRO A 158 6.57 2.38 1.65
N LEU A 159 7.86 2.14 1.84
CA LEU A 159 8.86 3.20 2.04
C LEU A 159 9.35 3.78 0.71
N GLU A 160 9.29 5.10 0.61
CA GLU A 160 9.85 5.85 -0.51
C GLU A 160 11.38 5.91 -0.45
N SER A 161 12.02 6.03 -1.62
CA SER A 161 13.48 6.06 -1.72
C SER A 161 14.18 7.16 -0.88
N THR A 162 13.45 8.23 -0.54
CA THR A 162 13.92 9.36 0.27
C THR A 162 13.68 9.17 1.77
N GLU A 163 12.89 8.17 2.18
CA GLU A 163 12.50 7.95 3.58
C GLU A 163 13.49 7.10 4.37
N CYS A 164 14.56 6.58 3.75
CA CYS A 164 15.56 5.76 4.44
C CYS A 164 16.30 6.49 5.57
N SER A 165 16.35 7.83 5.54
CA SER A 165 16.94 8.64 6.62
C SER A 165 16.10 8.64 7.90
N ASN A 166 14.80 8.32 7.79
CA ASN A 166 13.85 8.35 8.90
C ASN A 166 13.84 7.04 9.71
N LEU A 167 14.42 5.96 9.17
CA LEU A 167 14.47 4.65 9.82
C LEU A 167 15.55 4.61 10.91
N LYS A 168 15.23 3.90 12.00
CA LYS A 168 16.12 3.69 13.15
C LYS A 168 16.27 2.19 13.45
N ILE A 169 17.36 1.86 14.14
CA ILE A 169 17.53 0.53 14.72
C ILE A 169 16.43 0.32 15.76
N GLY A 170 15.80 -0.85 15.73
CA GLY A 170 14.66 -1.23 16.54
C GLY A 170 13.29 -0.89 15.93
N ASP A 171 13.23 -0.14 14.83
CA ASP A 171 11.94 0.18 14.20
C ASP A 171 11.23 -1.08 13.70
N PRO A 172 9.92 -1.25 13.97
CA PRO A 172 9.13 -2.34 13.42
C PRO A 172 8.83 -2.07 11.95
N VAL A 173 9.06 -3.08 11.12
CA VAL A 173 8.84 -3.04 9.67
C VAL A 173 8.13 -4.29 9.19
N LEU A 174 7.31 -4.13 8.15
CA LEU A 174 6.78 -5.26 7.42
C LEU A 174 7.69 -5.53 6.21
N CYS A 175 8.31 -6.70 6.17
CA CYS A 175 9.23 -7.06 5.09
C CYS A 175 8.57 -8.00 4.08
N PHE A 176 8.63 -7.58 2.81
CA PHE A 176 8.32 -8.40 1.66
C PHE A 176 9.41 -9.45 1.43
N GLN A 177 9.10 -10.72 1.59
CA GLN A 177 9.97 -11.83 1.22
C GLN A 177 9.54 -12.39 -0.14
N GLU A 178 10.39 -12.20 -1.16
CA GLU A 178 10.20 -12.74 -2.49
C GLU A 178 10.99 -14.06 -2.62
N ARG A 179 10.29 -15.19 -2.62
CA ARG A 179 10.84 -16.47 -3.11
C ARG A 179 10.26 -16.75 -4.49
N ARG A 180 10.83 -17.72 -5.23
CA ARG A 180 10.51 -18.00 -6.64
C ARG A 180 9.00 -17.98 -6.94
N ASP A 181 8.19 -18.48 -6.02
CA ASP A 181 6.74 -18.60 -6.19
C ASP A 181 5.93 -17.92 -5.06
N GLN A 182 6.56 -17.09 -4.23
CA GLN A 182 5.94 -16.58 -2.99
C GLN A 182 6.26 -15.11 -2.78
N ALA A 183 5.21 -14.35 -2.47
CA ALA A 183 5.20 -12.91 -2.27
C ALA A 183 4.51 -12.63 -0.93
N ILE A 184 5.26 -12.83 0.16
CA ILE A 184 4.72 -12.90 1.53
C ILE A 184 5.29 -11.74 2.35
N TYR A 185 4.49 -11.21 3.27
CA TYR A 185 4.90 -10.13 4.17
C TYR A 185 4.97 -10.64 5.60
N TYR A 186 6.11 -10.43 6.27
CA TYR A 186 6.30 -10.76 7.68
C TYR A 186 6.74 -9.56 8.48
N ASP A 187 6.36 -9.53 9.75
CA ASP A 187 6.93 -8.57 10.69
C ASP A 187 8.40 -8.89 10.97
N ALA A 188 9.17 -7.82 11.09
CA ALA A 188 10.57 -7.82 11.43
C ALA A 188 10.93 -6.50 12.11
N HIS A 189 12.11 -6.45 12.70
CA HIS A 189 12.69 -5.22 13.23
C HIS A 189 14.07 -4.95 12.63
N ILE A 190 14.43 -3.67 12.52
CA ILE A 190 15.72 -3.26 11.96
C ILE A 190 16.82 -3.46 13.01
N VAL A 191 17.86 -4.23 12.66
CA VAL A 191 19.03 -4.51 13.51
C VAL A 191 20.20 -3.60 13.14
N GLU A 192 20.44 -3.37 11.84
CA GLU A 192 21.56 -2.58 11.33
C GLU A 192 21.11 -1.75 10.12
N ILE A 193 21.60 -0.51 10.01
CA ILE A 193 21.37 0.34 8.84
C ILE A 193 22.70 0.75 8.21
N GLN A 194 23.03 0.14 7.08
CA GLN A 194 24.17 0.54 6.27
C GLN A 194 23.75 1.62 5.26
N LYS A 195 23.93 2.89 5.63
CA LYS A 195 23.65 4.04 4.76
C LYS A 195 24.64 4.07 3.58
N ARG A 196 24.12 4.30 2.37
CA ARG A 196 24.92 4.46 1.15
C ARG A 196 24.52 5.74 0.44
N MET A 197 25.45 6.34 -0.32
CA MET A 197 25.11 7.48 -1.17
C MET A 197 24.16 7.04 -2.28
N HIS A 198 23.06 7.78 -2.44
CA HIS A 198 22.10 7.61 -3.51
C HIS A 198 21.39 8.92 -3.83
N ASP A 199 20.81 8.99 -5.02
CA ASP A 199 20.06 10.14 -5.52
C ASP A 199 18.59 9.75 -5.76
N ILE A 200 17.86 10.61 -6.48
CA ILE A 200 16.46 10.42 -6.85
C ILE A 200 16.19 9.11 -7.63
N ARG A 201 17.21 8.40 -8.14
CA ARG A 201 17.04 7.13 -8.85
C ARG A 201 16.68 5.98 -7.92
N GLY A 202 16.92 6.11 -6.61
CA GLY A 202 16.48 5.13 -5.63
C GLY A 202 17.48 4.85 -4.54
N CYS A 203 16.96 4.42 -3.38
CA CYS A 203 17.75 4.12 -2.20
C CYS A 203 18.71 2.93 -2.43
N ARG A 204 19.96 3.10 -2.00
CA ARG A 204 21.00 2.07 -2.05
C ARG A 204 21.39 1.53 -0.66
N CYS A 205 20.74 2.00 0.40
CA CYS A 205 20.99 1.52 1.76
C CYS A 205 20.69 0.02 1.87
N LEU A 206 21.44 -0.66 2.73
CA LEU A 206 21.16 -2.03 3.14
C LEU A 206 20.70 -2.02 4.60
N LEU A 207 19.63 -2.74 4.87
CA LEU A 207 19.08 -2.88 6.20
C LEU A 207 19.18 -4.35 6.60
N LEU A 208 19.84 -4.63 7.73
CA LEU A 208 19.75 -5.93 8.37
C LEU A 208 18.46 -5.94 9.17
N ILE A 209 17.58 -6.88 8.87
CA ILE A 209 16.34 -7.10 9.61
C ILE A 209 16.40 -8.45 10.32
N HIS A 210 15.69 -8.56 11.42
CA HIS A 210 15.46 -9.79 12.14
C HIS A 210 13.97 -10.09 12.15
N TYR A 211 13.59 -11.24 11.60
CA TYR A 211 12.21 -11.66 11.45
C TYR A 211 11.60 -12.14 12.77
N ASP A 212 10.40 -11.65 13.08
CA ASP A 212 9.75 -11.96 14.37
C ASP A 212 9.19 -13.40 14.43
N HIS A 213 9.00 -14.04 13.27
CA HIS A 213 8.37 -15.37 13.17
C HIS A 213 9.33 -16.54 13.33
N ASP A 214 10.60 -16.41 12.88
CA ASP A 214 11.58 -17.49 12.88
C ASP A 214 12.96 -17.09 13.44
N ASN A 215 13.13 -15.84 13.87
CA ASN A 215 14.39 -15.26 14.33
C ASN A 215 15.54 -15.29 13.30
N SER A 216 15.21 -15.44 12.01
CA SER A 216 16.20 -15.34 10.95
C SER A 216 16.55 -13.89 10.65
N GLU A 217 17.81 -13.65 10.29
CA GLU A 217 18.27 -12.33 9.86
C GLU A 217 18.44 -12.28 8.33
N GLU A 218 18.05 -11.17 7.72
CA GLU A 218 18.22 -10.94 6.29
C GLU A 218 18.68 -9.51 5.99
N ARG A 219 19.62 -9.35 5.04
CA ARG A 219 19.97 -8.03 4.51
C ARG A 219 19.07 -7.69 3.32
N VAL A 220 18.24 -6.67 3.48
CA VAL A 220 17.26 -6.25 2.49
C VAL A 220 17.47 -4.81 2.03
N ARG A 221 16.88 -4.49 0.87
CA ARG A 221 16.82 -3.11 0.33
C ARG A 221 15.53 -2.43 0.81
N LEU A 222 15.55 -1.10 0.90
CA LEU A 222 14.40 -0.29 1.32
C LEU A 222 13.08 -0.66 0.63
N ARG A 223 13.12 -0.93 -0.68
CA ARG A 223 11.94 -1.32 -1.49
C ARG A 223 11.20 -2.58 -1.02
N ARG A 224 11.83 -3.39 -0.16
CA ARG A 224 11.22 -4.59 0.43
C ARG A 224 10.57 -4.31 1.79
N LEU A 225 10.61 -3.07 2.27
CA LEU A 225 10.13 -2.71 3.60
C LEU A 225 8.95 -1.77 3.50
N CYS A 226 7.97 -2.00 4.36
CA CYS A 226 6.89 -1.08 4.68
C CYS A 226 7.03 -0.67 6.14
N ARG A 227 6.75 0.60 6.44
CA ARG A 227 6.67 1.09 7.81
C ARG A 227 5.27 0.91 8.36
N ARG A 228 5.16 0.78 9.68
CA ARG A 228 3.86 0.89 10.35
C ARG A 228 3.35 2.34 10.26
N PRO A 229 2.02 2.57 10.13
CA PRO A 229 1.43 3.89 10.32
C PRO A 229 1.81 4.46 11.70
N ARG A 230 2.00 5.77 11.79
CA ARG A 230 2.19 6.43 13.08
C ARG A 230 0.82 6.52 13.75
N SER A 231 0.70 5.99 14.97
CA SER A 231 -0.45 6.22 15.84
C SER A 231 -0.53 7.67 16.29
#